data_AF-I3TRN4-F1
#
_entry.id   AF-I3TRN4-F1
#
_cell.length_a   1.000
_cell.length_b   1.000
_cell.length_c   1.000
_cell.angle_alpha   90.00
_cell.angle_beta   90.00
_cell.angle_gamma   90.00
#
_symmetry.space_group_name_H-M   'P 1'
#
loop_
_entity.id
_entity.type
_entity.pdbx_description
1 polymer ?
#
loop_
_entity_poly.entity_id
_entity_poly.type
_entity_poly.pdbx_seq_one_letter_code
_entity_poly.pdbx_strand_id
1 'polypeptide(L)' 'MRELGVWHLEIVKRSDTAKGFQVLPKRWIVERTFGWLGRCRRLAKDFENLSRMALAFLRLAMIRIMMRRIARSWKS' A
#
# COMPACT_ATOMS: atom_id res chain seq x y z
N MET A 1 5.71 -24.97 8.31
CA MET A 1 5.90 -23.54 7.96
C MET A 1 6.40 -23.49 6.52
N ARG A 2 5.76 -22.71 5.64
CA ARG A 2 6.21 -22.57 4.23
C ARG A 2 7.55 -21.83 4.21
N GLU A 3 8.50 -22.34 3.44
CA GLU A 3 9.74 -21.64 3.10
C GLU A 3 9.39 -20.41 2.25
N LEU A 4 9.26 -19.26 2.91
CA LEU A 4 9.19 -17.98 2.24
C LEU A 4 10.62 -17.66 1.78
N GLY A 5 10.81 -17.40 0.48
CA GLY A 5 12.13 -17.23 -0.14
C GLY A 5 13.05 -16.22 0.55
N VAL A 6 14.34 -16.23 0.18
CA VAL A 6 15.35 -15.33 0.77
C VAL A 6 15.07 -13.88 0.35
N TRP A 7 14.68 -13.03 1.30
CA TRP A 7 14.44 -11.60 1.06
C TRP A 7 15.66 -10.77 1.47
N HIS A 8 16.16 -9.94 0.57
CA HIS A 8 17.18 -8.93 0.90
C HIS A 8 16.50 -7.69 1.49
N LEU A 9 16.58 -7.53 2.82
CA LEU A 9 16.04 -6.37 3.54
C LEU A 9 17.11 -5.30 3.67
N GLU A 10 16.84 -4.11 3.16
CA GLU A 10 17.69 -2.93 3.32
C GLU A 10 16.93 -1.86 4.13
N ILE A 11 17.47 -1.45 5.27
CA ILE A 11 16.88 -0.41 6.12
C ILE A 11 17.40 0.95 5.68
N VAL A 12 16.56 1.72 4.99
CA VAL A 12 16.87 3.08 4.57
C VAL A 12 16.46 4.07 5.68
N LYS A 13 17.43 4.62 6.41
CA LYS A 13 17.19 5.69 7.39
C LYS A 13 17.02 7.03 6.69
N ARG A 14 16.20 7.92 7.27
CA ARG A 14 16.21 9.34 6.90
C ARG A 14 17.51 9.97 7.41
N SER A 15 18.05 10.94 6.67
CA SER A 15 19.19 11.72 7.14
C SER A 15 18.73 12.73 8.21
N ASP A 16 19.37 12.69 9.39
CA ASP A 16 19.07 13.60 10.50
C ASP A 16 19.50 15.05 10.21
N THR A 17 20.39 15.25 9.23
CA THR A 17 20.89 16.56 8.81
C THR A 17 20.12 17.15 7.63
N ALA A 18 19.23 16.38 7.00
CA ALA A 18 18.48 16.84 5.83
C ALA A 18 17.50 17.96 6.22
N LYS A 19 17.67 19.15 5.61
CA LYS A 19 16.70 20.24 5.70
C LYS A 19 15.69 20.12 4.56
N GLY A 20 14.42 19.91 4.90
CA GLY A 20 13.32 19.83 3.93
C GLY A 20 12.99 18.41 3.45
N PHE A 21 12.34 18.31 2.29
CA PHE A 21 11.90 17.02 1.74
C PHE A 21 13.03 16.32 0.99
N GLN A 22 13.39 15.11 1.45
CA GLN A 22 14.34 14.23 0.77
C GLN A 22 13.60 13.04 0.15
N VAL A 23 13.82 12.80 -1.15
CA VAL A 23 13.28 11.64 -1.84
C VAL A 23 14.01 10.38 -1.36
N LEU A 24 13.26 9.44 -0.78
CA LEU A 24 13.81 8.14 -0.38
C LEU A 24 13.57 7.10 -1.49
N PRO A 25 14.55 6.23 -1.78
CA PRO A 25 14.38 5.13 -2.72
C PRO A 25 13.14 4.30 -2.40
N LYS A 26 12.35 3.95 -3.42
CA LYS A 26 11.15 3.08 -3.35
C LYS A 26 9.99 3.56 -2.46
N ARG A 27 10.14 4.65 -1.70
CA ARG A 27 9.11 5.20 -0.82
C ARG A 27 7.81 5.55 -1.54
N TRP A 28 7.93 6.04 -2.78
CA TRP A 28 6.77 6.36 -3.60
C TRP A 28 5.84 5.17 -3.81
N ILE A 29 6.33 3.92 -3.77
CA ILE A 29 5.50 2.71 -3.96
C ILE A 29 4.50 2.58 -2.82
N VAL A 30 4.96 2.81 -1.59
CA VAL A 30 4.16 2.77 -0.38
C VAL A 30 3.16 3.93 -0.37
N GLU A 31 3.63 5.15 -0.64
CA GLU A 31 2.78 6.34 -0.67
C GLU A 31 1.71 6.24 -1.77
N ARG A 32 2.06 5.71 -2.95
CA ARG A 32 1.12 5.45 -4.04
C ARG A 32 0.05 4.43 -3.62
N THR A 33 0.44 3.40 -2.88
CA THR A 33 -0.50 2.40 -2.35
C THR A 33 -1.50 3.06 -1.41
N PHE A 34 -1.03 3.87 -0.46
CA PHE A 34 -1.91 4.65 0.42
C PHE A 34 -2.78 5.64 -0.36
N GLY A 35 -2.26 6.27 -1.41
CA GLY A 35 -3.04 7.15 -2.30
C GLY A 35 -4.18 6.42 -3.02
N TRP A 36 -4.01 5.14 -3.38
CA TRP A 36 -5.11 4.34 -3.93
C TRP A 36 -6.13 3.95 -2.85
N LEU A 37 -5.66 3.57 -1.66
CA LEU A 37 -6.52 3.20 -0.53
C LEU A 37 -7.35 4.40 -0.04
N GLY A 38 -6.78 5.62 -0.06
CA GLY A 38 -7.48 6.86 0.29
C GLY A 38 -8.71 7.16 -0.59
N ARG A 39 -8.81 6.55 -1.79
CA ARG A 39 -10.03 6.65 -2.62
C ARG A 39 -11.19 5.80 -2.09
N CYS A 40 -10.93 4.91 -1.13
CA CYS A 40 -11.96 4.10 -0.48
C CYS A 40 -12.36 4.77 0.83
N ARG A 41 -13.47 5.55 0.83
CA ARG A 41 -13.94 6.30 2.02
C ARG A 41 -14.07 5.45 3.29
N ARG A 42 -14.40 4.17 3.15
CA ARG A 42 -14.56 3.23 4.27
C ARG A 42 -13.25 2.88 4.98
N LEU A 43 -12.10 3.15 4.34
CA LEU A 43 -10.76 3.06 4.92
C LEU A 43 -10.26 4.40 5.49
N ALA A 44 -10.99 5.51 5.31
CA ALA A 44 -10.55 6.82 5.78
C ALA A 44 -10.62 6.98 7.31
N LYS A 45 -11.48 6.20 7.96
CA LYS A 45 -11.61 6.14 9.42
C LYS A 45 -11.93 4.71 9.82
N ASP A 46 -11.37 4.25 10.94
CA ASP A 46 -11.73 2.96 11.51
C ASP A 46 -13.09 3.07 12.20
N PHE A 47 -14.14 2.87 11.40
CA PHE A 47 -15.52 2.91 11.90
C PHE A 47 -15.93 1.63 12.63
N GLU A 48 -15.27 0.50 12.34
CA GLU A 48 -15.70 -0.80 12.84
C GLU A 48 -14.93 -1.23 14.10
N ASN A 49 -13.81 -0.55 14.43
CA ASN A 49 -12.97 -0.78 15.61
C ASN A 49 -12.58 -2.25 15.82
N LEU A 50 -12.55 -3.00 14.72
CA LEU A 50 -12.26 -4.42 14.69
C LEU A 50 -11.29 -4.69 13.54
N SER A 51 -10.09 -5.12 13.89
CA SER A 51 -8.99 -5.33 12.91
C SER A 51 -9.38 -6.30 11.79
N ARG A 52 -10.26 -7.27 12.07
CA ARG A 52 -10.78 -8.21 11.08
C ARG A 52 -11.55 -7.50 9.96
N MET A 53 -12.38 -6.52 10.31
CA MET A 53 -13.19 -5.77 9.35
C MET A 53 -12.35 -4.80 8.56
N ALA A 54 -11.43 -4.07 9.23
CA ALA A 54 -10.45 -3.23 8.56
C ALA A 54 -9.63 -4.02 7.50
N LEU A 55 -9.19 -5.24 7.86
CA LEU A 55 -8.48 -6.14 6.94
C LEU A 55 -9.35 -6.60 5.76
N ALA A 56 -10.64 -6.87 5.99
CA ALA A 56 -11.57 -7.22 4.92
C ALA A 56 -11.73 -6.06 3.93
N PHE A 57 -11.92 -4.82 4.41
CA PHE A 57 -12.02 -3.64 3.54
C PHE A 57 -10.72 -3.35 2.79
N LEU A 58 -9.57 -3.54 3.42
CA LEU A 58 -8.27 -3.41 2.78
C LEU A 58 -8.14 -4.39 1.60
N ARG A 59 -8.50 -5.67 1.82
CA ARG A 59 -8.49 -6.70 0.77
C ARG A 59 -9.45 -6.33 -0.37
N LEU A 60 -10.67 -5.91 -0.06
CA LEU A 60 -11.66 -5.48 -1.06
C LEU A 60 -11.17 -4.30 -1.89
N ALA A 61 -10.53 -3.31 -1.27
CA ALA A 61 -9.95 -2.16 -1.97
C ALA A 61 -8.87 -2.60 -2.97
N MET A 62 -7.99 -3.52 -2.57
CA MET A 62 -6.94 -4.07 -3.44
C MET A 62 -7.52 -4.90 -4.59
N ILE A 63 -8.48 -5.77 -4.32
CA ILE A 63 -9.18 -6.55 -5.36
C ILE A 63 -9.79 -5.61 -6.40
N ARG A 64 -10.49 -4.55 -5.97
CA ARG A 64 -11.05 -3.53 -6.88
C ARG A 64 -10.00 -2.80 -7.72
N ILE A 65 -8.80 -2.58 -7.19
CA ILE A 65 -7.70 -1.97 -7.96
C ILE A 65 -7.17 -2.96 -9.01
N MET A 66 -6.93 -4.21 -8.61
CA MET A 66 -6.40 -5.25 -9.49
C MET A 66 -7.38 -5.59 -10.62
N MET A 67 -8.67 -5.77 -10.33
CA MET A 67 -9.70 -5.99 -11.34
C MET A 67 -9.71 -4.87 -12.39
N ARG A 68 -9.62 -3.61 -11.96
CA ARG A 68 -9.57 -2.47 -12.89
C ARG A 68 -8.30 -2.43 -13.74
N ARG A 69 -7.16 -2.95 -13.25
CA ARG A 69 -5.93 -3.05 -14.04
C ARG A 69 -6.04 -4.12 -15.10
N ILE A 70 -6.51 -5.30 -14.71
CA ILE A 70 -6.72 -6.44 -15.62
C ILE A 70 -7.72 -6.07 -16.72
N ALA A 71 -8.84 -5.45 -16.35
CA ALA A 71 -9.85 -5.02 -17.33
C ALA A 71 -9.33 -3.94 -18.30
N ARG A 72 -8.36 -3.11 -17.89
CA ARG A 72 -7.72 -2.14 -18.79
C ARG A 72 -6.67 -2.79 -19.68
N SER A 73 -5.88 -3.74 -19.15
CA SER A 73 -4.87 -4.44 -19.95
C SER A 73 -5.49 -5.35 -21.01
N TRP A 74 -6.72 -5.83 -20.79
CA TRP A 74 -7.47 -6.61 -21.78
C TRP A 74 -7.97 -5.78 -22.98
N LYS A 75 -8.19 -4.47 -22.78
CA LYS A 75 -8.71 -3.57 -23.83
C LYS A 75 -7.61 -2.91 -24.66
N SER A 76 -6.36 -3.34 -24.50
CA SER A 76 -5.17 -2.82 -25.19
C SER A 76 -4.53 -3.92 -26.00
#